data_AF-M0NGH5-F1
#
_entry.id   AF-M0NGH5-F1
#
_cell.length_a   1.000
_cell.length_b   1.000
_cell.length_c   1.000
_cell.angle_alpha   90.00
_cell.angle_beta   90.00
_cell.angle_gamma   90.00
#
_symmetry.space_group_name_H-M   'P 1'
#
loop_
_entity.id
_entity.type
_entity.pdbx_description
1 polymer ?
#
loop_
_entity_poly.entity_id
_entity_poly.type
_entity_poly.pdbx_seq_one_letter_code
_entity_poly.pdbx_strand_id
1 'polypeptide(L)'
;MSETDERGDRGRLDETPEVDAATTAPEPTVPDPTAVLGRVPTEADLRRELAAAARTLGLASSIESELIEICDAIAAVEIEPVDLDAPRRRVAAASGEEDRLKERVAALRGGVQARRETDAETDEALGDLESAAAELSAAQSERIAAEQALQRARERAADARDARERRLELRDRLRNRRRDARRELAREVYPAFRDALSVVPGADSADAGAEPTAYEGPPLAASLAAVRIADLDEPVALGTEAVRWIVNHGGAAPESVIDAPAVRPYRRTEP
;
A
#
# COMPACT_ATOMS: atom_id res chain seq x y z
N MET A 1 -57.26 22.99 -26.10
CA MET A 1 -56.78 23.97 -25.11
C MET A 1 -56.53 23.22 -23.81
N SER A 2 -55.34 22.95 -23.31
CA SER A 2 -53.94 23.10 -23.74
C SER A 2 -53.21 22.08 -22.83
N GLU A 3 -52.45 21.12 -23.36
CA GLU A 3 -51.01 21.22 -23.63
C GLU A 3 -50.15 21.82 -22.49
N THR A 4 -49.19 20.98 -22.05
CA THR A 4 -47.79 21.16 -21.61
C THR A 4 -47.56 20.26 -20.38
N ASP A 5 -46.92 19.08 -20.46
CA ASP A 5 -45.56 18.77 -20.92
C ASP A 5 -44.50 19.73 -20.36
N GLU A 6 -43.86 19.33 -19.26
CA GLU A 6 -42.49 19.72 -18.94
C GLU A 6 -41.73 18.50 -18.41
N ARG A 7 -41.11 17.81 -19.36
CA ARG A 7 -39.84 17.12 -19.18
C ARG A 7 -38.75 18.12 -18.78
N GLY A 8 -37.95 17.76 -17.79
CA GLY A 8 -36.69 18.42 -17.44
C GLY A 8 -35.95 17.57 -16.40
N ASP A 9 -35.17 16.54 -16.79
CA ASP A 9 -33.79 16.65 -17.27
C ASP A 9 -32.75 16.57 -16.14
N ARG A 10 -31.74 15.73 -16.38
CA ARG A 10 -30.43 15.63 -15.70
C ARG A 10 -30.39 15.23 -14.22
N GLY A 11 -30.31 13.91 -14.02
CA GLY A 11 -29.68 13.27 -12.86
C GLY A 11 -28.77 12.13 -13.29
N ARG A 12 -27.97 12.32 -14.36
CA ARG A 12 -26.87 11.42 -14.70
C ARG A 12 -25.84 11.58 -13.59
N LEU A 13 -25.89 10.70 -12.59
CA LEU A 13 -24.80 10.56 -11.63
C LEU A 13 -23.59 10.10 -12.45
N ASP A 14 -22.73 11.06 -12.70
CA ASP A 14 -21.39 10.90 -13.23
C ASP A 14 -20.63 10.07 -12.20
N GLU A 15 -20.69 8.74 -12.34
CA GLU A 15 -19.75 7.83 -11.70
C GLU A 15 -18.40 8.09 -12.34
N THR A 16 -17.71 9.10 -11.83
CA THR A 16 -16.30 9.33 -12.08
C THR A 16 -15.58 8.02 -11.81
N PRO A 17 -14.85 7.43 -12.77
CA PRO A 17 -14.00 6.30 -12.45
C PRO A 17 -12.95 6.82 -11.47
N GLU A 18 -12.98 6.32 -10.23
CA GLU A 18 -11.83 6.38 -9.33
C GLU A 18 -10.70 5.63 -10.02
N VAL A 19 -9.94 6.36 -10.85
CA VAL A 19 -8.62 5.96 -11.28
C VAL A 19 -7.78 6.03 -10.02
N ASP A 20 -7.73 4.92 -9.29
CA ASP A 20 -6.76 4.68 -8.23
C ASP A 20 -5.39 4.55 -8.90
N ALA A 21 -4.87 5.70 -9.32
CA ALA A 21 -3.49 5.90 -9.69
C ALA A 21 -2.70 5.83 -8.38
N ALA A 22 -2.61 4.62 -7.83
CA ALA A 22 -1.73 4.24 -6.77
C ALA A 22 -0.30 4.40 -7.30
N THR A 23 0.18 5.64 -7.20
CA THR A 23 1.60 5.98 -7.22
C THR A 23 2.23 5.04 -6.20
N THR A 24 2.87 3.99 -6.70
CA THR A 24 3.66 3.08 -5.87
C THR A 24 4.90 3.88 -5.50
N ALA A 25 4.76 4.74 -4.49
CA ALA A 25 5.90 5.31 -3.81
C ALA A 25 6.75 4.12 -3.35
N PRO A 26 8.07 4.10 -3.64
CA PRO A 26 8.93 3.04 -3.17
C PRO A 26 8.76 2.93 -1.65
N GLU A 27 8.47 1.72 -1.17
CA GLU A 27 8.35 1.49 0.26
C GLU A 27 9.63 1.94 0.96
N PRO A 28 9.54 2.58 2.14
CA PRO A 28 10.74 2.98 2.84
C PRO A 28 11.54 1.72 3.17
N THR A 29 12.64 1.56 2.43
CA THR A 29 13.75 0.68 2.78
C THR A 29 14.16 1.00 4.21
N VAL A 30 14.66 0.01 4.94
CA VAL A 30 15.24 0.27 6.26
C VAL A 30 16.28 1.38 6.06
N PRO A 31 16.15 2.53 6.75
CA PRO A 31 17.05 3.64 6.55
C PRO A 31 18.46 3.17 6.86
N ASP A 32 19.43 3.64 6.08
CA ASP A 32 20.83 3.41 6.31
C ASP A 32 21.20 3.74 7.78
N PRO A 33 21.82 2.81 8.53
CA PRO A 33 22.18 3.04 9.94
C PRO A 33 22.96 4.32 10.17
N THR A 34 23.88 4.65 9.27
CA THR A 34 24.71 5.86 9.32
C THR A 34 23.85 7.12 9.15
N ALA A 35 22.81 7.08 8.30
CA ALA A 35 21.87 8.18 8.16
C ALA A 35 21.03 8.44 9.42
N VAL A 36 20.78 7.43 10.26
CA VAL A 36 20.07 7.60 11.54
C VAL A 36 20.95 8.27 12.59
N LEU A 37 22.25 7.94 12.62
CA LEU A 37 23.19 8.37 13.66
C LEU A 37 24.09 9.54 13.25
N GLY A 38 24.10 9.91 11.97
CA GLY A 38 24.98 10.95 11.43
C GLY A 38 24.70 12.37 11.93
N ARG A 39 23.67 12.58 12.76
CA ARG A 39 23.33 13.89 13.35
C ARG A 39 22.76 13.76 14.75
N VAL A 40 23.16 14.68 15.65
CA VAL A 40 22.64 14.78 17.03
C VAL A 40 21.97 16.15 17.27
N PRO A 41 20.77 16.22 17.87
CA PRO A 41 19.91 15.09 18.27
C PRO A 41 19.47 14.28 17.07
N THR A 42 19.34 12.96 17.24
CA THR A 42 18.72 12.16 16.19
C THR A 42 17.21 12.43 16.24
N GLU A 43 16.56 12.45 15.07
CA GLU A 43 15.08 12.61 15.00
C GLU A 43 14.38 11.25 15.23
N ALA A 44 15.06 10.29 15.86
CA ALA A 44 14.63 8.91 16.05
C ALA A 44 14.40 8.58 17.53
N ASP A 45 13.56 7.57 17.78
CA ASP A 45 13.39 6.99 19.11
C ASP A 45 14.62 6.16 19.54
N LEU A 46 14.89 6.05 20.85
CA LEU A 46 16.05 5.34 21.40
C LEU A 46 16.21 3.92 20.83
N ARG A 47 15.12 3.15 20.65
CA ARG A 47 15.24 1.78 20.10
C ARG A 47 15.70 1.80 18.66
N ARG A 48 15.30 2.81 17.89
CA ARG A 48 15.75 3.01 16.51
C ARG A 48 17.21 3.46 16.45
N GLU A 49 17.65 4.33 17.36
CA GLU A 49 19.07 4.72 17.49
C GLU A 49 19.94 3.51 17.84
N LEU A 50 19.57 2.76 18.88
CA LEU A 50 20.32 1.57 19.32
C LEU A 50 20.35 0.47 18.25
N ALA A 51 19.23 0.24 17.56
CA ALA A 51 19.21 -0.71 16.46
C ALA A 51 20.03 -0.24 15.25
N ALA A 52 20.22 1.07 15.05
CA ALA A 52 21.16 1.58 14.05
C ALA A 52 22.61 1.33 14.50
N ALA A 53 22.94 1.63 15.76
CA ALA A 53 24.27 1.40 16.31
C ALA A 53 24.66 -0.10 16.24
N ALA A 54 23.74 -0.98 16.62
CA ALA A 54 23.93 -2.43 16.50
C ALA A 54 24.29 -2.86 15.06
N ARG A 55 23.64 -2.27 14.05
CA ARG A 55 23.96 -2.58 12.65
C ARG A 55 25.30 -2.03 12.20
N THR A 56 25.72 -0.86 12.68
CA THR A 56 27.07 -0.34 12.41
C THR A 56 28.15 -1.28 12.97
N LEU A 57 27.87 -1.92 14.11
CA LEU A 57 28.71 -2.97 14.69
C LEU A 57 28.63 -4.33 13.96
N GLY A 58 27.92 -4.42 12.84
CA GLY A 58 27.74 -5.65 12.07
C GLY A 58 26.77 -6.66 12.68
N LEU A 59 25.97 -6.27 13.67
CA LEU A 59 24.98 -7.17 14.28
C LEU A 59 23.72 -7.29 13.41
N ALA A 60 23.26 -8.54 13.27
CA ALA A 60 22.03 -8.91 12.61
C ALA A 60 20.99 -9.39 13.62
N SER A 61 19.70 -9.17 13.33
CA SER A 61 18.60 -9.78 14.09
C SER A 61 18.42 -11.23 13.64
N SER A 62 18.03 -12.12 14.56
CA SER A 62 17.65 -13.50 14.22
C SER A 62 16.50 -13.59 13.20
N ILE A 63 15.75 -12.51 12.98
CA ILE A 63 14.58 -12.43 12.09
C ILE A 63 14.96 -11.83 10.72
N GLU A 64 16.24 -11.54 10.45
CA GLU A 64 16.65 -10.90 9.18
C GLU A 64 16.26 -11.70 7.94
N SER A 65 16.50 -13.01 7.92
CA SER A 65 16.08 -13.87 6.81
C SER A 65 14.57 -13.84 6.58
N GLU A 66 13.77 -13.84 7.65
CA GLU A 66 12.31 -13.74 7.53
C GLU A 66 11.88 -12.37 6.98
N LEU A 67 12.59 -11.29 7.31
CA LEU A 67 12.32 -9.98 6.71
C LEU A 67 12.56 -9.98 5.20
N ILE A 68 13.62 -10.66 4.74
CA ILE A 68 13.92 -10.83 3.31
C ILE A 68 12.79 -11.64 2.65
N GLU A 69 12.41 -12.78 3.24
CA GLU A 69 11.33 -13.62 2.72
C GLU A 69 9.99 -12.87 2.61
N ILE A 70 9.64 -12.04 3.60
CA ILE A 70 8.40 -11.24 3.55
C ILE A 70 8.49 -10.18 2.45
N CYS A 71 9.64 -9.51 2.29
CA CYS A 71 9.84 -8.54 1.21
C CYS A 71 9.69 -9.21 -0.17
N ASP A 72 10.32 -10.37 -0.36
CA ASP A 72 10.21 -11.15 -1.60
C ASP A 72 8.76 -11.60 -1.85
N ALA A 73 8.07 -12.05 -0.79
CA ALA A 73 6.66 -12.42 -0.88
C ALA A 73 5.77 -11.23 -1.26
N ILE A 74 6.04 -10.02 -0.76
CA ILE A 74 5.32 -8.79 -1.16
C ILE A 74 5.59 -8.47 -2.63
N ALA A 75 6.85 -8.56 -3.06
CA ALA A 75 7.26 -8.27 -4.43
C ALA A 75 6.65 -9.26 -5.45
N ALA A 76 6.45 -10.51 -5.04
CA ALA A 76 5.83 -11.54 -5.86
C ALA A 76 4.31 -11.41 -6.02
N VAL A 77 3.62 -10.57 -5.23
CA VAL A 77 2.17 -10.37 -5.37
C VAL A 77 1.89 -9.43 -6.54
N GLU A 78 1.51 -10.02 -7.67
CA GLU A 78 1.01 -9.32 -8.85
C GLU A 78 -0.51 -9.09 -8.73
N ILE A 79 -0.97 -7.87 -9.05
CA ILE A 79 -2.37 -7.49 -8.98
C ILE A 79 -2.77 -6.95 -10.35
N GLU A 80 -3.55 -7.74 -11.07
CA GLU A 80 -4.12 -7.36 -12.37
C GLU A 80 -5.31 -6.40 -12.16
N PRO A 81 -5.36 -5.24 -12.85
CA PRO A 81 -6.56 -4.41 -12.88
C PRO A 81 -7.66 -5.09 -13.71
N VAL A 82 -8.88 -5.16 -13.16
CA VAL A 82 -10.00 -5.86 -13.82
C VAL A 82 -11.18 -4.90 -14.05
N ASP A 83 -11.54 -4.70 -15.32
CA ASP A 83 -12.75 -3.97 -15.73
C ASP A 83 -13.97 -4.91 -15.73
N LEU A 84 -14.92 -4.65 -14.82
CA LEU A 84 -16.20 -5.36 -14.74
C LEU A 84 -17.31 -4.72 -15.58
N ASP A 85 -17.17 -3.46 -15.96
CA ASP A 85 -18.25 -2.72 -16.59
C ASP A 85 -18.39 -3.03 -18.07
N ALA A 86 -17.29 -3.27 -18.78
CA ALA A 86 -17.36 -3.70 -20.17
C ALA A 86 -18.12 -5.04 -20.34
N PRO A 87 -17.83 -6.11 -19.55
CA PRO A 87 -18.64 -7.33 -19.58
C PRO A 87 -20.10 -7.13 -19.15
N ARG A 88 -20.38 -6.31 -18.12
CA ARG A 88 -21.76 -6.00 -17.68
C ARG A 88 -22.58 -5.34 -18.78
N ARG A 89 -22.01 -4.32 -19.45
CA ARG A 89 -22.65 -3.64 -20.58
C ARG A 89 -22.96 -4.62 -21.73
N ARG A 90 -22.05 -5.56 -21.99
CA ARG A 90 -22.24 -6.59 -23.03
C ARG A 90 -23.41 -7.52 -22.72
N VAL A 91 -23.51 -7.99 -21.47
CA VAL A 91 -24.66 -8.80 -21.02
C VAL A 91 -25.96 -8.03 -21.20
N ALA A 92 -26.02 -6.78 -20.74
CA ALA A 92 -27.22 -5.95 -20.89
C ALA A 92 -27.63 -5.75 -22.36
N ALA A 93 -26.66 -5.50 -23.25
CA ALA A 93 -26.91 -5.37 -24.68
C ALA A 93 -27.42 -6.69 -25.30
N ALA A 94 -26.79 -7.82 -25.00
CA ALA A 94 -27.17 -9.12 -25.54
C ALA A 94 -28.55 -9.57 -25.05
N SER A 95 -28.86 -9.37 -23.76
CA SER A 95 -30.21 -9.65 -23.22
C SER A 95 -31.27 -8.76 -23.86
N GLY A 96 -30.99 -7.46 -24.02
CA GLY A 96 -31.92 -6.54 -24.66
C GLY A 96 -32.20 -6.90 -26.13
N GLU A 97 -31.20 -7.42 -26.85
CA GLU A 97 -31.39 -7.88 -28.22
C GLU A 97 -32.16 -9.20 -28.31
N GLU A 98 -31.87 -10.16 -27.42
CA GLU A 98 -32.63 -11.41 -27.33
C GLU A 98 -34.13 -11.12 -27.09
N ASP A 99 -34.45 -10.21 -26.17
CA ASP A 99 -35.84 -9.89 -25.84
C ASP A 99 -36.58 -9.24 -27.01
N ARG A 100 -35.94 -8.31 -27.74
CA ARG A 100 -36.50 -7.75 -28.98
C ARG A 100 -36.77 -8.82 -30.04
N LEU A 101 -35.85 -9.77 -30.21
CA LEU A 101 -36.00 -10.85 -31.19
C LEU A 101 -37.09 -11.85 -30.79
N LYS A 102 -37.26 -12.14 -29.49
CA LYS A 102 -38.41 -12.93 -29.00
C LYS A 102 -39.73 -12.26 -29.34
N GLU A 103 -39.85 -10.95 -29.10
CA GLU A 103 -41.04 -10.18 -29.45
C GLU A 103 -41.32 -10.23 -30.95
N ARG A 104 -40.28 -10.04 -31.79
CA ARG A 104 -40.39 -10.12 -33.25
C ARG A 104 -40.86 -11.51 -33.72
N VAL A 105 -40.27 -12.58 -33.20
CA VAL A 105 -40.66 -13.97 -33.51
C VAL A 105 -42.12 -14.23 -33.11
N ALA A 106 -42.55 -13.74 -31.94
CA ALA A 106 -43.94 -13.87 -31.49
C ALA A 106 -44.92 -13.14 -32.42
N ALA A 107 -44.58 -11.92 -32.82
CA ALA A 107 -45.38 -11.14 -33.78
C ALA A 107 -45.49 -11.84 -35.15
N LEU A 108 -44.37 -12.33 -35.69
CA LEU A 108 -44.35 -13.06 -36.98
C LEU A 108 -45.13 -14.37 -36.91
N ARG A 109 -45.03 -15.13 -35.80
CA ARG A 109 -45.86 -16.32 -35.57
C ARG A 109 -47.36 -15.99 -35.60
N GLY A 110 -47.76 -14.91 -34.93
CA GLY A 110 -49.14 -14.43 -34.98
C GLY A 110 -49.59 -14.06 -36.40
N GLY A 111 -48.72 -13.41 -37.16
CA GLY A 111 -48.98 -13.06 -38.56
C GLY A 111 -49.17 -14.27 -39.49
N VAL A 112 -48.30 -15.28 -39.38
CA VAL A 112 -48.44 -16.55 -40.12
C VAL A 112 -49.77 -17.23 -39.78
N GLN A 113 -50.13 -17.28 -38.50
CA GLN A 113 -51.36 -17.92 -38.03
C GLN A 113 -52.62 -17.23 -38.60
N ALA A 114 -52.66 -15.89 -38.56
CA ALA A 114 -53.78 -15.13 -39.12
C ALA A 114 -53.95 -15.32 -40.64
N ARG A 115 -52.83 -15.44 -41.40
CA ARG A 115 -52.88 -15.74 -42.84
C ARG A 115 -53.42 -17.14 -43.11
N ARG A 116 -53.04 -18.14 -42.30
CA ARG A 116 -53.59 -19.51 -42.40
C ARG A 116 -55.09 -19.55 -42.14
N GLU A 117 -55.58 -18.76 -41.19
CA GLU A 117 -57.02 -18.68 -40.86
C GLU A 117 -57.86 -18.05 -41.98
N THR A 118 -57.23 -17.30 -42.88
CA THR A 118 -57.88 -16.62 -44.01
C THR A 118 -57.55 -17.24 -45.37
N ASP A 119 -56.89 -18.41 -45.38
CA ASP A 119 -56.39 -19.09 -46.58
C ASP A 119 -55.52 -18.20 -47.50
N ALA A 120 -54.81 -17.23 -46.91
CA ALA A 120 -53.87 -16.36 -47.61
C ALA A 120 -52.49 -17.01 -47.82
N GLU A 121 -51.71 -16.52 -48.77
CA GLU A 121 -50.35 -17.02 -49.04
C GLU A 121 -49.42 -16.81 -47.83
N THR A 122 -48.67 -17.85 -47.47
CA THR A 122 -47.84 -17.87 -46.23
C THR A 122 -46.34 -17.99 -46.46
N ASP A 123 -45.88 -18.28 -47.67
CA ASP A 123 -44.46 -18.63 -47.92
C ASP A 123 -43.49 -17.53 -47.48
N GLU A 124 -43.78 -16.26 -47.84
CA GLU A 124 -42.96 -15.11 -47.42
C GLU A 124 -42.97 -14.94 -45.89
N ALA A 125 -44.14 -15.06 -45.25
CA ALA A 125 -44.25 -14.92 -43.79
C ALA A 125 -43.52 -16.04 -43.03
N LEU A 126 -43.46 -17.24 -43.61
CA LEU A 126 -42.68 -18.35 -43.08
C LEU A 126 -41.18 -18.10 -43.21
N GLY A 127 -40.74 -17.56 -44.35
CA GLY A 127 -39.35 -17.15 -44.56
C GLY A 127 -38.90 -16.08 -43.55
N ASP A 128 -39.71 -15.05 -43.32
CA ASP A 128 -39.43 -14.02 -42.31
C ASP A 128 -39.36 -14.60 -40.89
N LEU A 129 -40.28 -15.50 -40.56
CA LEU A 129 -40.29 -16.18 -39.26
C LEU A 129 -39.05 -17.05 -39.05
N GLU A 130 -38.65 -17.81 -40.08
CA GLU A 130 -37.45 -18.64 -40.03
C GLU A 130 -36.18 -17.79 -39.86
N SER A 131 -36.07 -16.68 -40.60
CA SER A 131 -34.96 -15.73 -40.44
C SER A 131 -34.91 -15.14 -39.04
N ALA A 132 -36.05 -14.67 -38.51
CA ALA A 132 -36.12 -14.12 -37.15
C ALA A 132 -35.81 -15.15 -36.07
N ALA A 133 -36.20 -16.42 -36.26
CA ALA A 133 -35.86 -17.51 -35.36
C ALA A 133 -34.36 -17.83 -35.38
N ALA A 134 -33.72 -17.78 -36.55
CA ALA A 134 -32.27 -17.92 -36.67
C ALA A 134 -31.51 -16.78 -35.98
N GLU A 135 -31.95 -15.53 -36.18
CA GLU A 135 -31.42 -14.35 -35.47
C GLU A 135 -31.56 -14.51 -33.95
N LEU A 136 -32.73 -14.95 -33.46
CA LEU A 136 -32.96 -15.19 -32.03
C LEU A 136 -31.98 -16.24 -31.47
N SER A 137 -31.76 -17.34 -32.19
CA SER A 137 -30.83 -18.39 -31.76
C SER A 137 -29.38 -17.86 -31.67
N ALA A 138 -28.98 -17.00 -32.61
CA ALA A 138 -27.69 -16.32 -32.56
C ALA A 138 -27.58 -15.37 -31.35
N ALA A 139 -28.61 -14.55 -31.09
CA ALA A 139 -28.64 -13.63 -29.95
C ALA A 139 -28.62 -14.36 -28.60
N GLN A 140 -29.30 -15.50 -28.49
CA GLN A 140 -29.23 -16.37 -27.31
C GLN A 140 -27.82 -16.88 -27.05
N SER A 141 -27.12 -17.27 -28.12
CA SER A 141 -25.73 -17.72 -28.04
C SER A 141 -24.80 -16.57 -27.60
N GLU A 142 -25.02 -15.36 -28.12
CA GLU A 142 -24.27 -14.16 -27.72
C GLU A 142 -24.52 -13.81 -26.25
N ARG A 143 -25.77 -13.87 -25.75
CA ARG A 143 -26.06 -13.64 -24.33
C ARG A 143 -25.30 -14.62 -23.45
N ILE A 144 -25.31 -15.91 -23.77
CA ILE A 144 -24.58 -16.94 -23.02
C ILE A 144 -23.07 -16.63 -23.02
N ALA A 145 -22.51 -16.26 -24.17
CA ALA A 145 -21.10 -15.89 -24.27
C ALA A 145 -20.76 -14.64 -23.43
N ALA A 146 -21.63 -13.62 -23.44
CA ALA A 146 -21.48 -12.41 -22.64
C ALA A 146 -21.55 -12.71 -21.13
N GLU A 147 -22.48 -13.58 -20.70
CA GLU A 147 -22.61 -14.00 -19.30
C GLU A 147 -21.38 -14.75 -18.82
N GLN A 148 -20.87 -15.68 -19.63
CA GLN A 148 -19.63 -16.38 -19.33
C GLN A 148 -18.44 -15.43 -19.23
N ALA A 149 -18.35 -14.43 -20.12
CA ALA A 149 -17.30 -13.42 -20.06
C ALA A 149 -17.39 -12.57 -18.78
N LEU A 150 -18.60 -12.19 -18.36
CA LEU A 150 -18.82 -11.48 -17.09
C LEU A 150 -18.44 -12.33 -15.88
N GLN A 151 -18.78 -13.62 -15.89
CA GLN A 151 -18.42 -14.53 -14.81
C GLN A 151 -16.90 -14.66 -14.65
N ARG A 152 -16.16 -14.87 -15.75
CA ARG A 152 -14.70 -14.90 -15.72
C ARG A 152 -14.08 -13.57 -15.28
N ALA A 153 -14.71 -12.44 -15.61
CA ALA A 153 -14.25 -11.14 -15.15
C ALA A 153 -14.46 -10.97 -13.63
N ARG A 154 -15.60 -11.46 -13.09
CA ARG A 154 -15.87 -11.45 -11.65
C ARG A 154 -14.89 -12.31 -10.86
N GLU A 155 -14.56 -13.49 -11.37
CA GLU A 155 -13.55 -14.38 -10.77
C GLU A 155 -12.20 -13.69 -10.70
N ARG A 156 -11.69 -13.16 -11.82
CA ARG A 156 -10.44 -12.39 -11.84
C ARG A 156 -10.47 -11.18 -10.89
N ALA A 157 -11.61 -10.49 -10.79
CA ALA A 157 -11.75 -9.36 -9.86
C ALA A 157 -11.77 -9.80 -8.39
N ALA A 158 -12.24 -11.02 -8.09
CA ALA A 158 -12.13 -11.61 -6.76
C ALA A 158 -10.66 -11.96 -6.47
N ASP A 159 -9.99 -12.67 -7.38
CA ASP A 159 -8.58 -13.03 -7.23
C ASP A 159 -7.69 -11.78 -7.03
N ALA A 160 -7.96 -10.70 -7.79
CA ALA A 160 -7.24 -9.44 -7.64
C ALA A 160 -7.51 -8.76 -6.29
N ARG A 161 -8.70 -8.91 -5.71
CA ARG A 161 -9.01 -8.41 -4.36
C ARG A 161 -8.27 -9.23 -3.30
N ASP A 162 -8.31 -10.55 -3.40
CA ASP A 162 -7.64 -11.45 -2.47
C ASP A 162 -6.12 -11.25 -2.50
N ALA A 163 -5.54 -11.02 -3.69
CA ALA A 163 -4.14 -10.64 -3.85
C ALA A 163 -3.81 -9.31 -3.14
N ARG A 164 -4.68 -8.29 -3.27
CA ARG A 164 -4.51 -7.01 -2.56
C ARG A 164 -4.55 -7.19 -1.05
N GLU A 165 -5.51 -7.95 -0.54
CA GLU A 165 -5.63 -8.25 0.89
C GLU A 165 -4.39 -8.96 1.41
N ARG A 166 -3.94 -10.02 0.72
CA ARG A 166 -2.70 -10.73 1.05
C ARG A 166 -1.49 -9.80 1.08
N ARG A 167 -1.37 -8.88 0.11
CA ARG A 167 -0.28 -7.90 0.09
C ARG A 167 -0.34 -6.97 1.30
N LEU A 168 -1.53 -6.50 1.70
CA LEU A 168 -1.70 -5.66 2.89
C LEU A 168 -1.29 -6.40 4.17
N GLU A 169 -1.74 -7.64 4.34
CA GLU A 169 -1.37 -8.47 5.49
C GLU A 169 0.15 -8.68 5.59
N LEU A 170 0.81 -8.96 4.46
CA LEU A 170 2.26 -9.12 4.41
C LEU A 170 2.99 -7.83 4.79
N ARG A 171 2.51 -6.66 4.34
CA ARG A 171 3.09 -5.36 4.71
C ARG A 171 2.96 -5.06 6.20
N ASP A 172 1.81 -5.40 6.80
CA ASP A 172 1.61 -5.24 8.24
C ASP A 172 2.50 -6.21 9.04
N ARG A 173 2.61 -7.46 8.58
CA ARG A 173 3.57 -8.43 9.14
C ARG A 173 4.99 -7.90 9.05
N LEU A 174 5.41 -7.36 7.91
CA LEU A 174 6.72 -6.76 7.71
C LEU A 174 6.98 -5.63 8.72
N ARG A 175 6.01 -4.73 8.89
CA ARG A 175 6.10 -3.63 9.88
C ARG A 175 6.29 -4.16 11.29
N ASN A 176 5.55 -5.19 11.68
CA ASN A 176 5.65 -5.81 13.00
C ASN A 176 7.00 -6.50 13.19
N ARG A 177 7.46 -7.30 12.22
CA ARG A 177 8.77 -7.96 12.29
C ARG A 177 9.93 -6.98 12.29
N ARG A 178 9.84 -5.84 11.58
CA ARG A 178 10.82 -4.75 11.67
C ARG A 178 10.86 -4.12 13.07
N ARG A 179 9.74 -4.04 13.79
CA ARG A 179 9.71 -3.60 15.20
C ARG A 179 10.36 -4.63 16.11
N ASP A 180 10.11 -5.91 15.89
CA ASP A 180 10.71 -7.00 16.66
C ASP A 180 12.23 -7.05 16.47
N ALA A 181 12.71 -6.97 15.22
CA ALA A 181 14.14 -6.92 14.91
C ALA A 181 14.84 -5.72 15.56
N ARG A 182 14.22 -4.53 15.53
CA ARG A 182 14.75 -3.36 16.26
C ARG A 182 14.81 -3.58 17.76
N ARG A 183 13.80 -4.24 18.34
CA ARG A 183 13.75 -4.54 19.78
C ARG A 183 14.85 -5.53 20.18
N GLU A 184 15.12 -6.54 19.36
CA GLU A 184 16.19 -7.50 19.58
C GLU A 184 17.56 -6.82 19.54
N LEU A 185 17.86 -6.10 18.45
CA LEU A 185 19.12 -5.38 18.29
C LEU A 185 19.34 -4.35 19.41
N ALA A 186 18.31 -3.57 19.76
CA ALA A 186 18.41 -2.58 20.83
C ALA A 186 18.67 -3.20 22.20
N ARG A 187 18.15 -4.40 22.46
CA ARG A 187 18.41 -5.14 23.71
C ARG A 187 19.83 -5.67 23.75
N GLU A 188 20.33 -6.17 22.63
CA GLU A 188 21.69 -6.72 22.52
C GLU A 188 22.76 -5.67 22.87
N VAL A 189 22.63 -4.45 22.34
CA VAL A 189 23.58 -3.37 22.61
C VAL A 189 23.27 -2.55 23.86
N TYR A 190 22.19 -2.87 24.59
CA TYR A 190 21.76 -2.08 25.74
C TYR A 190 22.79 -1.98 26.87
N PRO A 191 23.51 -3.08 27.24
CA PRO A 191 24.57 -2.98 28.24
C PRO A 191 25.65 -1.97 27.84
N ALA A 192 26.11 -2.00 26.57
CA ALA A 192 27.10 -1.04 26.06
C ALA A 192 26.57 0.39 26.07
N PHE A 193 25.28 0.60 25.75
CA PHE A 193 24.64 1.90 25.86
C PHE A 193 24.65 2.44 27.31
N ARG A 194 24.39 1.60 28.31
CA ARG A 194 24.43 2.00 29.73
C ARG A 194 25.83 2.45 30.14
N ASP A 195 26.85 1.73 29.70
CA ASP A 195 28.25 2.09 29.95
C ASP A 195 28.60 3.41 29.25
N ALA A 196 28.20 3.58 27.99
CA ALA A 196 28.38 4.81 27.23
C ALA A 196 27.68 6.02 27.87
N LEU A 197 26.46 5.84 28.39
CA LEU A 197 25.68 6.88 29.05
C LEU A 197 26.40 7.44 30.27
N SER A 198 27.16 6.62 31.00
CA SER A 198 27.93 7.06 32.18
C SER A 198 29.02 8.10 31.86
N VAL A 199 29.44 8.17 30.60
CA VAL A 199 30.45 9.12 30.10
C VAL A 199 29.80 10.38 29.53
N VAL A 200 28.50 10.35 29.23
CA VAL A 200 27.78 11.49 28.65
C VAL A 200 27.56 12.58 29.70
N PRO A 201 28.04 13.81 29.47
CA PRO A 201 27.85 14.92 30.40
C PRO A 201 26.37 15.17 30.69
N GLY A 202 26.01 15.30 31.97
CA GLY A 202 24.64 15.61 32.40
C GLY A 202 23.65 14.44 32.33
N ALA A 203 24.12 13.23 32.04
CA ALA A 203 23.31 12.01 32.16
C ALA A 203 23.48 11.39 33.56
N ASP A 204 22.39 10.87 34.13
CA ASP A 204 22.46 9.98 35.31
C ASP A 204 22.40 8.53 34.86
N SER A 205 23.34 7.71 35.34
CA SER A 205 23.35 6.27 35.12
C SER A 205 22.10 5.56 35.67
N ALA A 206 21.43 6.14 36.67
CA ALA A 206 20.18 5.63 37.22
C ALA A 206 19.03 5.71 36.21
N ASP A 207 19.02 6.74 35.36
CA ASP A 207 18.00 6.96 34.33
C ASP A 207 18.03 5.88 33.23
N ALA A 208 19.12 5.11 33.16
CA ALA A 208 19.29 4.07 32.17
C ALA A 208 18.33 2.90 32.37
N GLY A 209 17.87 2.61 33.59
CA GLY A 209 17.04 1.44 33.85
C GLY A 209 17.67 0.10 33.39
N ALA A 210 16.86 -0.95 33.27
CA ALA A 210 17.32 -2.30 32.94
C ALA A 210 17.18 -2.68 31.45
N GLU A 211 16.30 -2.00 30.71
CA GLU A 211 16.02 -2.26 29.29
C GLU A 211 15.65 -0.96 28.56
N PRO A 212 15.72 -0.91 27.21
CA PRO A 212 15.49 0.33 26.44
C PRO A 212 14.14 1.01 26.68
N THR A 213 13.14 0.29 27.20
CA THR A 213 11.81 0.83 27.48
C THR A 213 11.70 1.52 28.83
N ALA A 214 12.68 1.29 29.71
CA ALA A 214 12.77 1.85 31.05
C ALA A 214 13.71 3.06 31.13
N TYR A 215 14.17 3.56 29.98
CA TYR A 215 14.99 4.78 29.94
C TYR A 215 14.13 6.01 30.27
N GLU A 216 14.49 6.73 31.33
CA GLU A 216 13.78 7.92 31.80
C GLU A 216 14.63 9.22 31.66
N GLY A 217 15.82 9.10 31.06
CA GLY A 217 16.76 10.20 30.94
C GLY A 217 16.49 11.14 29.76
N PRO A 218 17.29 12.23 29.64
CA PRO A 218 17.14 13.20 28.56
C PRO A 218 17.39 12.57 27.17
N PRO A 219 16.49 12.75 26.17
CA PRO A 219 16.65 12.18 24.83
C PRO A 219 17.98 12.52 24.16
N LEU A 220 18.50 13.73 24.40
CA LEU A 220 19.77 14.18 23.84
C LEU A 220 20.97 13.40 24.41
N ALA A 221 20.92 13.02 25.70
CA ALA A 221 21.94 12.18 26.31
C ALA A 221 21.91 10.75 25.75
N ALA A 222 20.69 10.22 25.53
CA ALA A 222 20.48 8.97 24.81
C ALA A 222 21.08 9.00 23.40
N SER A 223 20.80 10.04 22.60
CA SER A 223 21.38 10.18 21.26
C SER A 223 22.92 10.21 21.28
N LEU A 224 23.53 10.96 22.22
CA LEU A 224 24.98 11.02 22.36
C LEU A 224 25.59 9.66 22.73
N ALA A 225 24.97 8.94 23.66
CA ALA A 225 25.40 7.60 24.07
C ALA A 225 25.20 6.56 22.94
N ALA A 226 24.13 6.66 22.17
CA ALA A 226 23.86 5.78 21.04
C ALA A 226 24.86 5.99 19.89
N VAL A 227 25.25 7.24 19.60
CA VAL A 227 26.33 7.53 18.65
C VAL A 227 27.67 7.00 19.16
N ARG A 228 27.94 7.13 20.47
CA ARG A 228 29.18 6.65 21.09
C ARG A 228 29.45 5.15 20.88
N ILE A 229 28.41 4.34 20.93
CA ILE A 229 28.57 2.88 20.76
C ILE A 229 28.58 2.44 19.29
N ALA A 230 28.35 3.36 18.35
CA ALA A 230 28.27 3.04 16.94
C ALA A 230 29.65 3.07 16.29
N ASP A 231 29.85 2.20 15.30
CA ASP A 231 31.06 2.16 14.48
C ASP A 231 30.86 3.04 13.23
N LEU A 232 31.20 4.33 13.36
CA LEU A 232 30.94 5.34 12.33
C LEU A 232 32.24 5.79 11.66
N ASP A 233 32.37 5.49 10.38
CA ASP A 233 33.49 5.97 9.54
C ASP A 233 33.33 7.45 9.14
N GLU A 234 32.10 7.96 9.16
CA GLU A 234 31.78 9.32 8.76
C GLU A 234 31.62 10.28 9.96
N PRO A 235 32.07 11.55 9.83
CA PRO A 235 31.89 12.53 10.90
C PRO A 235 30.41 12.81 11.23
N VAL A 236 30.10 12.89 12.52
CA VAL A 236 28.75 13.15 13.05
C VAL A 236 28.50 14.65 13.16
N ALA A 237 27.39 15.11 12.59
CA ALA A 237 26.96 16.50 12.67
C ALA A 237 26.32 16.80 14.03
N LEU A 238 26.94 17.68 14.83
CA LEU A 238 26.38 18.11 16.11
C LEU A 238 25.58 19.38 15.94
N GLY A 239 24.28 19.31 16.23
CA GLY A 239 23.40 20.47 16.29
C GLY A 239 23.79 21.42 17.43
N THR A 240 23.36 22.68 17.31
CA THR A 240 23.61 23.73 18.32
C THR A 240 23.16 23.33 19.73
N GLU A 241 22.08 22.55 19.83
CA GLU A 241 21.57 22.03 21.10
C GLU A 241 22.53 21.02 21.74
N ALA A 242 23.03 20.05 20.96
CA ALA A 242 24.01 19.06 21.41
C ALA A 242 25.30 19.73 21.89
N VAL A 243 25.81 20.71 21.13
CA VAL A 243 27.00 21.48 21.53
C VAL A 243 26.75 22.24 22.83
N ARG A 244 25.61 22.91 22.96
CA ARG A 244 25.26 23.66 24.18
C ARG A 244 25.14 22.74 25.39
N TRP A 245 24.53 21.56 25.21
CA TRP A 245 24.40 20.56 26.27
C TRP A 245 25.76 20.14 26.83
N ILE A 246 26.69 19.75 25.94
CA ILE A 246 28.03 19.30 26.31
C ILE A 246 28.80 20.41 27.06
N VAL A 247 28.73 21.64 26.56
CA VAL A 247 29.38 22.81 27.19
C VAL A 247 28.83 23.06 28.60
N ASN A 248 27.51 23.00 28.76
CA ASN A 248 26.85 23.31 30.04
C ASN A 248 27.07 22.25 31.13
N HIS A 249 27.42 21.01 30.77
CA HIS A 249 27.46 19.88 31.70
C HIS A 249 28.86 19.30 31.94
N GLY A 250 29.93 20.00 31.55
CA GLY A 250 31.30 19.57 31.88
C GLY A 250 32.35 19.81 30.80
N GLY A 251 32.00 20.42 29.67
CA GLY A 251 32.96 21.00 28.73
C GLY A 251 33.93 20.03 28.05
N ALA A 252 33.65 18.72 28.07
CA ALA A 252 34.42 17.73 27.34
C ALA A 252 34.44 18.04 25.84
N ALA A 253 35.52 17.66 25.15
CA ALA A 253 35.55 17.72 23.69
C ALA A 253 34.39 16.83 23.17
N PRO A 254 33.48 17.34 22.31
CA PRO A 254 32.38 16.57 21.78
C PRO A 254 32.80 15.26 21.12
N GLU A 255 33.96 15.24 20.46
CA GLU A 255 34.57 14.05 19.88
C GLU A 255 34.86 12.99 20.95
N SER A 256 35.29 13.41 22.14
CA SER A 256 35.50 12.51 23.29
C SER A 256 34.18 12.02 23.90
N VAL A 257 33.07 12.74 23.74
CA VAL A 257 31.75 12.33 24.24
C VAL A 257 31.15 11.27 23.33
N ILE A 258 31.20 11.49 22.02
CA ILE A 258 30.61 10.60 21.01
C ILE A 258 31.57 9.54 20.47
N ASP A 259 32.84 9.54 20.91
CA ASP A 259 33.90 8.61 20.46
C ASP A 259 34.02 8.48 18.94
N ALA A 260 33.71 9.57 18.22
CA ALA A 260 33.67 9.63 16.77
C ALA A 260 34.06 11.04 16.30
N PRO A 261 34.53 11.20 15.04
CA PRO A 261 34.79 12.52 14.46
C PRO A 261 33.51 13.36 14.48
N ALA A 262 33.60 14.62 14.91
CA ALA A 262 32.45 15.52 15.01
C ALA A 262 32.58 16.74 14.09
N VAL A 263 31.47 17.17 13.50
CA VAL A 263 31.34 18.46 12.81
C VAL A 263 30.42 19.36 13.64
N ARG A 264 30.98 20.42 14.22
CA ARG A 264 30.24 21.43 15.03
C ARG A 264 29.53 22.43 14.09
N PRO A 265 28.41 23.05 14.49
CA PRO A 265 27.22 23.13 13.64
C PRO A 265 27.37 23.95 12.35
N TYR A 266 26.76 23.39 11.30
CA TYR A 266 26.18 24.09 10.15
C TYR A 266 25.11 25.08 10.66
N ARG A 267 25.18 26.35 10.24
CA ARG A 267 24.06 27.29 10.45
C ARG A 267 22.87 26.83 9.61
N ARG A 268 21.71 26.70 10.23
CA ARG A 268 20.43 26.60 9.54
C ARG A 268 20.22 27.94 8.81
N THR A 269 20.38 27.99 7.49
CA THR A 269 19.78 29.05 6.68
C THR A 269 18.30 28.71 6.60
N GLU A 270 17.48 29.44 7.34
CA GLU A 270 16.02 29.43 7.16
C GLU A 270 15.64 30.15 5.85
N PRO A 271 14.51 29.77 5.21
CA PRO A 271 14.03 30.36 3.95
C PRO A 271 13.55 31.81 4.09
#